data_AF-A0A1D6GSM4-F1
#
_entry.id   AF-A0A1D6GSM4-F1
#
_cell.length_a   1.000
_cell.length_b   1.000
_cell.length_c   1.000
_cell.angle_alpha   90.00
_cell.angle_beta   90.00
_cell.angle_gamma   90.00
#
_symmetry.space_group_name_H-M   'P 1'
#
loop_
_entity.id
_entity.type
_entity.pdbx_description
1 polymer ?
#
loop_
_entity_poly.entity_id
_entity_poly.type
_entity_poly.pdbx_seq_one_letter_code
_entity_poly.pdbx_strand_id
1 'polypeptide(L)'
;MAAKSLSAPERDAVDNECNKAEQWLSEGSKLQESLPKNVDPVLWSCEIKGKEEELDMFCRNITRHKGSPARTDGSRGSDHMPTPDRD
;
A
#
# COMPACT_ATOMS: atom_id res chain seq x y z
N MET A 1 -7.56 -21.93 7.40
CA MET A 1 -7.52 -20.46 7.21
C MET A 1 -7.02 -20.23 5.79
N ALA A 2 -7.88 -19.84 4.84
CA ALA A 2 -7.42 -19.47 3.50
C ALA A 2 -6.68 -18.13 3.61
N ALA A 3 -5.47 -18.05 3.05
CA ALA A 3 -4.80 -16.77 2.86
C ALA A 3 -5.78 -15.84 2.15
N LYS A 4 -6.04 -14.67 2.74
CA LYS A 4 -6.94 -13.67 2.16
C LYS A 4 -6.31 -13.24 0.84
N SER A 5 -6.83 -13.71 -0.29
CA SER A 5 -6.31 -13.31 -1.59
C SER A 5 -6.54 -11.82 -1.82
N LEU A 6 -5.56 -11.15 -2.40
CA LEU A 6 -5.70 -9.78 -2.87
C LEU A 6 -6.81 -9.72 -3.93
N SER A 7 -7.61 -8.66 -3.90
CA SER A 7 -8.56 -8.33 -4.96
C SER A 7 -7.80 -7.94 -6.23
N ALA A 8 -8.47 -7.98 -7.39
CA ALA A 8 -7.87 -7.53 -8.65
C ALA A 8 -7.21 -6.15 -8.58
N PRO A 9 -7.87 -5.08 -8.07
CA PRO A 9 -7.23 -3.76 -7.99
C PRO A 9 -6.06 -3.71 -6.99
N GLU A 10 -6.12 -4.48 -5.89
CA GLU A 10 -4.99 -4.59 -4.94
C GLU A 10 -3.79 -5.27 -5.60
N ARG A 11 -4.02 -6.32 -6.41
CA ARG A 11 -2.96 -6.99 -7.17
C ARG A 11 -2.35 -6.06 -8.20
N ASP A 12 -3.17 -5.40 -9.02
CA ASP A 12 -2.69 -4.49 -10.06
C ASP A 12 -1.87 -3.35 -9.45
N ALA A 13 -2.26 -2.85 -8.27
CA ALA A 13 -1.51 -1.84 -7.54
C ALA A 13 -0.14 -2.35 -7.06
N VAL A 14 -0.06 -3.59 -6.53
CA VAL A 14 1.21 -4.23 -6.15
C VAL A 14 2.09 -4.45 -7.37
N ASP A 15 1.55 -5.03 -8.45
CA ASP A 15 2.30 -5.30 -9.68
C ASP A 15 2.88 -4.00 -10.25
N ASN A 16 2.08 -2.93 -10.30
CA ASN A 16 2.54 -1.63 -10.77
C ASN A 16 3.66 -1.03 -9.90
N GLU A 17 3.57 -1.14 -8.57
CA GLU A 17 4.59 -0.59 -7.69
C GLU A 17 5.90 -1.39 -7.75
N CYS A 18 5.81 -2.72 -7.83
CA CYS A 18 6.96 -3.60 -8.09
C CYS A 18 7.63 -3.26 -9.43
N ASN A 19 6.85 -3.10 -10.50
CA ASN A 19 7.37 -2.76 -11.83
C ASN A 19 8.14 -1.44 -11.83
N LYS A 20 7.68 -0.43 -11.09
CA LYS A 20 8.41 0.84 -10.97
C LYS A 20 9.75 0.66 -10.24
N ALA A 21 9.76 -0.12 -9.15
CA ALA A 21 10.98 -0.39 -8.40
C ALA A 21 11.99 -1.18 -9.25
N GLU A 22 11.52 -2.20 -9.99
CA GLU A 22 12.33 -2.96 -10.93
C GLU A 22 12.88 -2.11 -12.07
N GLN A 23 12.04 -1.25 -12.65
CA GLN A 23 12.45 -0.34 -13.71
C GLN A 23 13.54 0.61 -13.22
N TRP A 24 13.36 1.24 -12.05
CA TRP A 24 14.35 2.11 -11.44
C TRP A 24 15.70 1.42 -11.23
N LEU A 25 15.71 0.21 -10.66
CA LEU A 25 16.93 -0.55 -10.42
C LEU A 25 17.60 -0.98 -11.74
N SER A 26 16.81 -1.40 -12.72
CA SER A 26 17.30 -1.82 -14.04
C SER A 26 17.91 -0.66 -14.81
N GLU A 27 17.28 0.52 -14.79
CA GLU A 27 17.80 1.73 -15.43
C GLU A 27 19.10 2.20 -14.77
N GLY A 28 19.16 2.22 -13.43
CA GLY A 28 20.38 2.55 -12.70
C GLY A 28 21.52 1.58 -12.97
N SER A 29 21.22 0.28 -13.06
CA SER A 29 22.21 -0.76 -13.40
C SER A 29 22.74 -0.59 -14.83
N LYS A 30 21.85 -0.39 -15.81
CA LYS A 30 22.25 -0.14 -17.21
C LYS A 30 23.09 1.12 -17.35
N LEU A 31 22.74 2.18 -16.61
CA LEU A 31 23.54 3.40 -16.59
C LEU A 31 24.93 3.11 -16.01
N GLN A 32 25.03 2.39 -14.89
CA GLN A 32 26.32 2.01 -14.30
C GLN A 32 27.20 1.21 -15.26
N GLU A 33 26.62 0.27 -16.00
CA GLU A 33 27.33 -0.55 -17.00
C GLU A 33 27.90 0.30 -18.15
N SER A 34 27.24 1.43 -18.47
CA SER A 34 27.70 2.35 -19.52
C SER A 34 28.83 3.30 -19.08
N LEU A 35 29.09 3.40 -17.77
CA LEU A 35 30.06 4.32 -17.21
C LEU A 35 31.45 3.68 -17.01
N PRO A 36 32.53 4.48 -16.93
CA PRO A 36 33.85 4.00 -16.56
C PRO A 36 33.88 3.36 -15.17
N LYS A 37 34.81 2.43 -14.91
CA LYS A 37 34.87 1.68 -13.64
C LYS A 37 35.31 2.50 -12.42
N ASN A 38 35.77 3.73 -12.63
CA ASN A 38 36.33 4.61 -11.62
C ASN A 38 35.39 5.77 -11.24
N VAL A 39 34.12 5.68 -11.62
CA VAL A 39 33.09 6.63 -11.19
C VAL A 39 32.41 6.14 -9.92
N ASP A 40 31.79 7.06 -9.19
CA ASP A 40 30.94 6.72 -8.06
C ASP A 40 29.74 5.86 -8.50
N PRO A 41 29.22 5.00 -7.62
CA PRO A 41 28.04 4.21 -7.91
C PRO A 41 26.84 5.09 -8.31
N VAL A 42 26.12 4.69 -9.35
CA VAL A 42 24.87 5.33 -9.78
C VAL A 42 23.79 5.17 -8.73
N LEU A 43 23.73 4.00 -8.08
CA LEU A 43 22.80 3.70 -6.99
C LEU A 43 23.58 3.28 -5.75
N TRP A 44 23.38 4.01 -4.66
CA TRP A 44 23.98 3.73 -3.38
C TRP A 44 23.12 2.76 -2.57
N SER A 45 23.74 2.00 -1.67
CA SER A 45 23.02 1.05 -0.81
C SER A 45 21.94 1.72 0.05
N CYS A 46 22.15 2.98 0.47
CA CYS A 46 21.13 3.72 1.21
C CYS A 46 19.88 4.05 0.37
N GLU A 47 20.06 4.32 -0.93
CA GLU A 47 18.96 4.59 -1.85
C GLU A 47 18.19 3.30 -2.17
N ILE A 48 18.91 2.20 -2.41
CA ILE A 48 18.31 0.87 -2.62
C ILE A 48 17.50 0.45 -1.40
N LYS A 49 18.06 0.65 -0.20
CA LYS A 49 17.34 0.36 1.05
C LYS A 49 16.11 1.26 1.22
N GLY A 50 16.20 2.54 0.89
CA GLY A 50 15.05 3.43 0.89
C GLY A 50 13.93 2.96 -0.04
N LYS A 51 14.27 2.52 -1.25
CA LYS A 51 13.31 1.97 -2.21
C LYS A 51 12.67 0.65 -1.72
N GLU A 52 13.46 -0.21 -1.07
CA GLU A 52 12.96 -1.43 -0.43
C GLU A 52 11.94 -1.12 0.68
N GLU A 53 12.28 -0.18 1.57
CA GLU A 53 11.41 0.23 2.68
C GLU A 53 10.10 0.87 2.18
N GLU A 54 10.17 1.69 1.12
CA GLU A 54 8.98 2.24 0.45
C GLU A 54 8.05 1.12 -0.08
N LEU A 55 8.61 0.13 -0.77
CA LEU A 55 7.85 -0.98 -1.34
C LEU A 55 7.25 -1.90 -0.26
N ASP A 56 8.02 -2.22 0.78
CA ASP A 56 7.54 -3.00 1.94
C ASP A 56 6.37 -2.29 2.64
N MET A 57 6.52 -0.99 2.90
CA MET A 57 5.45 -0.18 3.51
C MET A 57 4.19 -0.15 2.64
N PHE A 58 4.34 -0.01 1.32
CA PHE A 58 3.22 -0.05 0.39
C PHE A 58 2.47 -1.39 0.45
N CYS A 59 3.20 -2.51 0.37
CA CYS A 59 2.63 -3.85 0.41
C CYS A 59 1.93 -4.15 1.75
N ARG A 60 2.51 -3.71 2.87
CA ARG A 60 1.91 -3.81 4.20
C ARG A 60 0.62 -3.01 4.32
N ASN A 61 0.56 -1.82 3.71
CA ASN A 61 -0.64 -1.00 3.75
C ASN A 61 -1.80 -1.66 3.00
N ILE A 62 -1.55 -2.20 1.80
CA ILE A 62 -2.56 -2.94 1.03
C ILE A 62 -3.10 -4.13 1.83
N THR A 63 -2.22 -4.92 2.44
CA THR A 63 -2.62 -6.11 3.21
C THR A 63 -3.33 -5.76 4.53
N ARG A 64 -2.99 -4.65 5.17
CA ARG A 64 -3.59 -4.18 6.44
C ARG A 64 -4.98 -3.56 6.27
N HIS A 65 -5.26 -2.90 5.14
CA HIS A 65 -6.58 -2.32 4.86
C HIS A 65 -7.72 -3.36 4.79
N LYS A 66 -7.39 -4.66 4.68
CA LYS A 66 -8.31 -5.81 4.76
C LYS A 66 -8.78 -6.17 6.18
N GLY A 67 -8.29 -5.46 7.21
CA GLY A 67 -8.43 -5.85 8.63
C GLY A 67 -9.33 -4.98 9.51
N SER A 68 -9.68 -3.76 9.10
CA SER A 68 -10.55 -2.88 9.90
C SER A 68 -11.98 -2.91 9.37
N PRO A 69 -12.97 -3.29 10.19
CA PRO A 69 -14.33 -2.85 9.94
C PRO A 69 -14.31 -1.32 10.00
N ALA A 70 -14.83 -0.67 8.96
CA ALA A 70 -15.28 0.71 9.09
C ALA A 70 -16.19 0.73 10.33
N ARG A 71 -15.81 1.53 11.33
CA ARG A 71 -16.65 1.74 12.51
C ARG A 71 -18.03 2.14 11.99
N THR A 72 -19.02 1.31 12.28
CA THR A 72 -20.43 1.61 12.06
C THR A 72 -20.72 2.84 12.90
N ASP A 73 -20.86 4.00 12.27
CA ASP A 73 -21.38 5.18 12.93
C ASP A 73 -22.87 4.93 13.15
N GLY A 74 -23.17 4.31 14.30
CA GLY A 74 -24.51 4.20 14.83
C GLY A 74 -24.96 5.57 15.31
N SER A 75 -25.51 6.37 14.40
CA SER A 75 -26.13 7.65 14.74
C SER A 75 -27.35 7.91 13.88
N ARG A 76 -28.49 7.33 14.27
CA ARG A 76 -29.80 8.00 14.34
C ARG A 76 -30.92 7.02 14.68
N GLY A 77 -31.59 7.27 15.80
CA GLY A 77 -32.84 6.63 16.17
C GLY A 77 -33.16 6.79 17.64
N SER A 78 -33.07 8.04 18.12
CA SER A 78 -33.40 8.41 19.50
C SER A 78 -34.91 8.44 19.70
N ASP A 79 -35.30 7.90 20.85
CA ASP A 79 -36.46 8.29 21.68
C ASP A 79 -37.87 7.80 21.33
N HIS A 80 -38.21 6.70 22.01
CA HIS A 80 -39.41 6.47 22.81
C HIS A 80 -40.59 7.48 22.70
N MET A 81 -41.76 6.92 22.35
CA MET A 81 -43.11 7.47 22.50
C MET A 81 -43.46 7.89 23.94
N PRO A 82 -44.40 8.86 24.08
CA PRO A 82 -45.61 8.53 24.82
C PRO A 82 -46.90 8.98 24.10
N THR A 83 -47.93 8.14 24.21
CA THR A 83 -49.33 8.40 23.85
C THR A 83 -49.98 9.43 24.79
N PRO A 84 -50.86 10.32 24.32
CA PRO A 84 -51.84 10.94 25.17
C PRO A 84 -53.19 10.21 25.10
N ASP A 85 -53.71 9.97 26.29
CA ASP A 85 -54.98 9.34 26.64
C ASP A 85 -56.20 10.16 26.17
N ARG A 86 -57.33 9.47 26.12
CA ARG A 86 -58.62 9.91 25.58
C ARG A 86 -59.50 10.37 26.74
N ASP A 87 -60.08 11.57 26.66
CA ASP A 87 -61.28 11.98 27.41
C ASP A 87 -62.26 12.66 26.44
#